data_AF-A0A822FUW3-F1
#
_entry.id   AF-A0A822FUW3-F1
#
_cell.length_a   1.000
_cell.length_b   1.000
_cell.length_c   1.000
_cell.angle_alpha   90.00
_cell.angle_beta   90.00
_cell.angle_gamma   90.00
#
_symmetry.space_group_name_H-M   'P 1'
#
loop_
_entity.id
_entity.type
_entity.pdbx_description
1 polymer ?
#
loop_
_entity_poly.entity_id
_entity_poly.type
_entity_poly.pdbx_seq_one_letter_code
_entity_poly.pdbx_strand_id
1 'polypeptide(L)'
;MMVTLYVIIFRRYPFLNPDEIKRCQLDLKFLQSRISEELYDLFTSTLIRQPYHRLTMHEIEKHDWVQQPFHIELYSWNIVTQNSLEETFLTGNHLPSGADDNNNDHSFA
;
A
#
# COMPACT_ATOMS: atom_id res chain seq x y z
N MET A 1 7.30 0.53 11.94
CA MET A 1 5.85 0.69 12.16
C MET A 1 5.16 1.48 11.04
N MET A 2 5.63 2.67 10.66
CA MET A 2 4.90 3.49 9.67
C MET A 2 4.91 2.96 8.24
N VAL A 3 5.96 2.25 7.83
CA VAL A 3 5.96 1.48 6.57
C VAL A 3 4.84 0.44 6.55
N THR A 4 4.56 -0.22 7.68
CA THR A 4 3.48 -1.21 7.80
C THR A 4 2.11 -0.56 7.63
N LEU A 5 1.87 0.57 8.31
CA LEU A 5 0.63 1.32 8.17
C LEU A 5 0.40 1.75 6.71
N TYR A 6 1.46 2.26 6.05
CA TYR A 6 1.41 2.62 4.64
C TYR A 6 0.99 1.45 3.76
N VAL A 7 1.56 0.26 3.97
CA VAL A 7 1.22 -0.94 3.20
C VAL A 7 -0.22 -1.39 3.45
N ILE A 8 -0.73 -1.29 4.68
CA ILE A 8 -2.12 -1.66 5.01
C ILE A 8 -3.11 -0.77 4.24
N ILE A 9 -2.84 0.54 4.20
CA ILE A 9 -3.73 1.53 3.59
C ILE A 9 -3.62 1.51 2.05
N PHE A 10 -2.41 1.50 1.51
CA PHE A 10 -2.19 1.69 0.06
C PHE A 10 -1.89 0.40 -0.70
N ARG A 11 -1.77 -0.75 -0.01
CA ARG A 11 -1.48 -2.07 -0.58
C ARG A 11 -0.20 -2.12 -1.43
N ARG A 12 0.73 -1.18 -1.20
CA ARG A 12 2.03 -1.08 -1.86
C ARG A 12 3.08 -0.56 -0.91
N TYR A 13 4.35 -0.83 -1.19
CA TYR A 13 5.45 -0.27 -0.42
C TYR A 13 5.64 1.23 -0.69
N PRO A 14 6.03 2.02 0.33
CA PRO A 14 6.28 3.46 0.16
C PRO A 14 7.52 3.74 -0.70
N PHE A 15 8.53 2.87 -0.68
CA PHE A 15 9.76 3.02 -1.45
C PHE A 15 9.90 1.84 -2.42
N LEU A 16 10.15 2.13 -3.69
CA LEU A 16 10.18 1.14 -4.78
C LEU A 16 11.59 0.67 -5.11
N ASN A 17 12.62 1.44 -4.74
CA ASN A 17 14.01 1.12 -5.02
C ASN A 17 14.94 1.46 -3.84
N PRO A 18 16.15 0.88 -3.78
CA PRO A 18 17.09 1.12 -2.69
C PRO A 18 17.51 2.59 -2.52
N ASP A 19 17.50 3.38 -3.61
CA ASP A 19 17.92 4.78 -3.53
C ASP A 19 16.84 5.67 -2.91
N GLU A 20 15.56 5.40 -3.16
CA GLU A 20 14.44 6.00 -2.43
C GLU A 20 14.48 5.66 -0.94
N ILE A 21 14.81 4.41 -0.59
CA ILE A 21 14.99 3.98 0.80
C ILE A 21 16.12 4.78 1.46
N LYS A 22 17.29 4.86 0.82
CA LYS A 22 18.44 5.62 1.35
C LYS A 22 18.13 7.10 1.51
N ARG A 23 17.34 7.67 0.60
CA ARG A 23 16.94 9.08 0.64
C ARG A 23 15.76 9.33 1.55
N CYS A 24 15.03 8.28 1.94
CA CYS A 24 13.74 8.36 2.62
C CYS A 24 12.82 9.37 1.93
N GLN A 25 12.80 9.30 0.60
CA GLN A 25 12.06 10.24 -0.24
C GLN A 25 10.77 9.56 -0.70
N LEU A 26 9.71 9.81 0.05
CA LEU A 26 8.38 9.33 -0.28
C LEU A 26 7.66 10.40 -1.10
N ASP A 27 7.18 10.05 -2.29
CA ASP A 27 6.32 10.95 -3.06
C ASP A 27 4.91 10.94 -2.47
N LEU A 28 4.68 11.83 -1.50
CA LEU A 28 3.40 12.03 -0.86
C LEU A 28 2.50 13.01 -1.63
N LYS A 29 2.97 13.65 -2.73
CA LYS A 29 2.18 14.67 -3.44
C LYS A 29 0.90 14.09 -4.02
N PHE A 30 0.97 12.87 -4.54
CA PHE A 30 -0.21 12.16 -5.02
C PHE A 30 -1.17 11.75 -3.90
N LEU A 31 -0.65 11.60 -2.68
CA LEU A 31 -1.44 11.17 -1.53
C LEU A 31 -2.18 12.33 -0.88
N GLN A 32 -1.64 13.55 -0.90
CA GLN A 32 -2.24 14.72 -0.26
C GLN A 32 -3.70 14.98 -0.67
N SER A 33 -4.10 14.61 -1.89
CA SER A 33 -5.49 14.77 -2.38
C SER A 33 -6.40 13.55 -2.13
N ARG A 34 -5.85 12.44 -1.64
CA ARG A 34 -6.56 11.15 -1.48
C ARG A 34 -6.72 10.69 -0.04
N ILE A 35 -6.03 11.33 0.89
CA ILE A 35 -6.08 11.02 2.32
C ILE A 35 -6.42 12.25 3.13
N SER A 36 -6.83 12.06 4.38
CA SER A 36 -7.05 13.17 5.30
C SER A 36 -5.74 13.89 5.62
N GLU A 37 -5.83 15.18 5.97
CA GLU A 37 -4.65 16.00 6.30
C GLU A 37 -3.87 15.42 7.47
N GLU A 38 -4.56 14.80 8.44
CA GLU A 38 -3.97 14.19 9.62
C GLU A 38 -3.20 12.91 9.27
N LEU A 39 -3.68 12.10 8.32
CA LEU A 39 -2.93 10.93 7.85
C LEU A 39 -1.69 11.36 7.07
N TYR A 40 -1.83 12.40 6.25
CA TYR A 40 -0.72 12.98 5.52
C TYR A 40 0.34 13.50 6.49
N ASP A 41 -0.06 14.27 7.50
CA ASP A 41 0.84 14.80 8.54
C ASP A 41 1.56 13.67 9.26
N LEU A 42 0.83 12.63 9.71
CA LEU A 42 1.42 11.48 10.38
C LEU A 42 2.50 10.81 9.52
N PHE A 43 2.26 10.63 8.22
CA PHE A 43 3.28 10.08 7.31
C PHE A 43 4.46 11.02 7.12
N THR A 44 4.22 12.32 6.89
CA THR A 44 5.31 13.29 6.71
C THR A 44 6.14 13.47 7.98
N SER A 45 5.56 13.29 9.16
CA SER A 45 6.19 13.47 10.46
C SER A 45 6.92 12.22 10.96
N THR A 46 6.67 11.06 10.32
CA THR A 46 7.26 9.78 10.72
C THR A 46 8.17 9.13 9.69
N LEU A 47 7.87 9.27 8.39
CA LEU A 47 8.70 8.78 7.29
C LEU A 47 9.71 9.83 6.86
N ILE A 48 10.40 10.42 7.85
CA ILE A 48 11.48 11.39 7.67
C ILE A 48 12.84 10.69 7.72
N ARG A 49 13.76 11.15 6.88
CA ARG A 49 15.16 10.71 6.83
C ARG A 49 15.89 10.92 8.15
N GLN A 50 15.79 12.13 8.71
CA GLN A 50 16.50 12.51 9.92
C GLN A 50 15.79 11.93 11.15
N PRO A 51 16.44 11.04 11.92
CA PRO A 51 15.77 10.31 13.00
C PRO A 51 15.33 11.24 14.15
N TYR A 52 16.07 12.32 14.43
CA TYR A 52 15.75 13.26 15.50
C TYR A 52 14.57 14.19 15.21
N HIS A 53 14.12 14.26 13.96
CA HIS A 53 12.92 14.99 13.57
C HIS A 53 11.69 14.06 13.46
N ARG A 54 11.89 12.75 13.61
CA ARG A 54 10.82 11.77 13.55
C ARG A 54 10.02 11.84 14.85
N LEU A 55 8.70 11.79 14.75
CA LEU A 55 7.86 11.60 15.93
C LEU A 55 8.28 10.34 16.69
N THR A 56 8.36 10.50 18.00
CA THR A 56 8.51 9.42 18.96
C THR A 56 7.22 8.61 19.05
N MET A 57 7.30 7.42 19.63
CA MET A 57 6.11 6.58 19.84
C MET A 57 5.06 7.30 20.69
N HIS A 58 5.48 8.02 21.73
CA HIS A 58 4.59 8.74 22.62
C HIS A 58 3.85 9.90 21.92
N GLU A 59 4.48 10.55 20.95
CA GLU A 59 3.84 11.58 20.13
C GLU A 59 2.89 10.96 19.11
N ILE A 60 3.26 9.83 18.50
CA ILE A 60 2.39 9.07 17.58
C ILE A 60 1.10 8.63 18.30
N GLU A 61 1.21 8.10 19.52
CA GLU A 61 0.05 7.68 20.31
C GLU A 61 -0.94 8.83 20.56
N LYS A 62 -0.47 10.07 20.60
CA LYS A 62 -1.28 11.27 20.82
C LYS A 62 -1.71 11.95 19.53
N HIS A 63 -1.28 11.46 18.38
CA HIS A 63 -1.56 12.08 17.10
C HIS A 63 -3.05 11.98 16.76
N ASP A 64 -3.63 13.04 16.20
CA ASP A 64 -5.07 13.15 15.94
C ASP A 64 -5.60 11.99 15.08
N TRP A 65 -4.86 11.64 14.02
CA TRP A 65 -5.20 10.46 13.19
C TRP A 65 -5.26 9.14 13.99
N VAL A 66 -4.43 8.97 15.01
CA VAL A 66 -4.40 7.76 15.84
C VAL A 66 -5.53 7.77 16.88
N GLN A 67 -5.85 8.94 17.42
CA GLN A 67 -6.91 9.15 18.41
C GLN A 67 -8.31 9.34 17.80
N GLN A 68 -8.44 9.24 16.47
CA GLN A 68 -9.71 9.47 15.79
C GLN A 68 -10.82 8.56 16.32
N PRO A 69 -12.07 9.05 16.44
CA PRO A 69 -13.20 8.22 16.85
C PRO A 69 -13.38 7.02 15.92
N PHE A 70 -13.59 5.84 16.49
CA PHE A 70 -13.80 4.60 15.74
C PHE A 70 -15.14 3.95 16.12
N HIS A 71 -16.01 3.82 15.13
CA HIS A 71 -17.35 3.25 15.24
C HIS A 71 -17.37 1.85 14.59
N ILE A 72 -17.01 0.83 15.38
CA ILE A 72 -16.86 -0.55 14.88
C ILE A 72 -18.15 -1.11 14.27
N GLU A 73 -19.30 -0.65 14.75
CA GLU A 73 -20.65 -1.01 14.31
C GLU A 73 -20.95 -0.63 12.86
N LEU A 74 -20.21 0.32 12.28
CA LEU A 74 -20.36 0.73 10.88
C LEU A 74 -19.67 -0.23 9.90
N TYR A 75 -18.91 -1.20 10.42
CA TYR A 75 -18.14 -2.13 9.61
C TYR A 75 -18.67 -3.55 9.75
N SER A 76 -18.69 -4.28 8.64
CA SER A 76 -18.90 -5.73 8.64
C SER A 76 -17.80 -6.41 7.85
N TRP A 77 -17.44 -7.63 8.27
CA TRP A 77 -16.36 -8.39 7.64
C TRP A 77 -16.58 -8.59 6.14
N ASN A 78 -17.81 -8.94 5.75
CA ASN A 78 -18.15 -9.19 4.35
C ASN A 78 -17.95 -7.94 3.48
N ILE A 79 -18.37 -6.77 3.94
CA ILE A 79 -18.20 -5.51 3.20
C ILE A 79 -16.71 -5.15 3.06
N VAL A 80 -15.95 -5.24 4.16
CA VAL A 80 -14.53 -4.86 4.17
C VAL A 80 -13.70 -5.79 3.27
N THR A 81 -14.00 -7.09 3.28
CA THR A 81 -13.27 -8.08 2.48
C THR A 81 -13.68 -8.09 1.00
N GLN A 82 -14.95 -7.88 0.67
CA GLN A 82 -15.40 -7.84 -0.72
C GLN A 82 -14.81 -6.65 -1.49
N ASN A 83 -14.76 -5.46 -0.86
CA ASN A 83 -14.08 -4.29 -1.42
C ASN A 83 -12.57 -4.55 -1.65
N SER A 84 -11.95 -5.45 -0.87
CA SER A 84 -10.54 -5.81 -1.05
C SER A 84 -10.30 -6.82 -2.18
N LEU A 85 -11.31 -7.59 -2.56
CA LEU A 85 -11.21 -8.63 -3.60
C LEU A 85 -11.39 -8.05 -5.00
N GLU A 86 -12.33 -7.12 -5.19
CA GLU A 86 -12.62 -6.53 -6.50
C GLU A 86 -11.45 -5.73 -7.10
N GLU A 87 -10.63 -5.04 -6.29
CA GLU A 87 -9.43 -4.35 -6.76
C GLU A 87 -8.30 -5.30 -7.21
N THR A 88 -8.31 -6.56 -6.76
CA THR A 88 -7.24 -7.52 -7.07
C THR A 88 -7.45 -8.18 -8.45
N PHE A 89 -8.69 -8.27 -8.94
CA PHE A 89 -9.00 -8.96 -10.20
C PHE A 89 -8.78 -8.14 -11.47
N LEU A 90 -8.59 -6.81 -11.37
CA LEU A 90 -8.40 -5.95 -12.54
C LEU A 90 -6.93 -5.78 -12.98
N THR A 91 -5.96 -6.32 -12.22
CA THR A 91 -4.53 -6.20 -12.57
C THR A 91 -3.81 -7.52 -12.84
N GLY A 92 -4.52 -8.65 -12.81
CA GLY A 92 -3.95 -9.97 -13.05
C GLY A 92 -4.76 -10.80 -14.04
N ASN A 93 -4.17 -11.02 -15.22
CA ASN A 93 -4.37 -12.14 -16.15
C ASN A 93 -5.05 -11.81 -17.49
N HIS A 94 -4.22 -11.47 -18.48
CA HIS A 94 -4.41 -12.02 -19.82
C HIS A 94 -3.09 -12.60 -20.35
N LEU A 95 -2.70 -13.75 -19.81
CA LEU A 95 -1.89 -14.72 -20.54
C LEU A 95 -2.78 -15.95 -20.74
N PRO A 96 -3.02 -16.39 -21.99
CA PRO A 96 -3.89 -17.53 -22.25
C PRO A 96 -3.23 -18.81 -21.73
N SER A 97 -3.99 -19.52 -20.89
CA SER A 97 -3.72 -20.88 -20.46
C SER A 97 -3.64 -21.80 -21.67
N GLY A 98 -2.60 -22.64 -21.70
CA GLY A 98 -2.38 -23.62 -22.76
C GLY A 98 -3.47 -24.69 -22.86
N ALA A 99 -3.76 -25.04 -24.10
CA ALA A 99 -4.32 -26.28 -24.66
C ALA A 99 -3.98 -26.14 -26.17
N ASP A 100 -3.22 -26.99 -26.85
CA ASP A 100 -3.32 -28.44 -26.93
C ASP A 100 -1.98 -29.11 -27.27
N ASP A 101 -1.80 -30.30 -26.71
CA ASP A 101 -0.85 -31.32 -27.15
C ASP A 101 -1.22 -31.88 -28.53
N ASN A 102 -0.17 -32.36 -29.23
CA ASN A 102 -0.16 -33.30 -30.36
C ASN A 102 -0.41 -32.77 -31.78
N ASN A 103 0.68 -32.62 -32.55
CA ASN A 103 1.00 -33.66 -33.54
C ASN A 103 2.43 -33.54 -34.08
N ASN A 104 3.15 -34.66 -33.99
CA ASN A 104 4.28 -34.98 -34.86
C ASN A 104 3.87 -34.74 -36.32
N ASP A 105 4.72 -34.06 -37.10
CA ASP A 105 5.14 -34.62 -38.37
C ASP A 105 6.43 -33.99 -38.90
N HIS A 106 7.20 -34.86 -39.53
CA HIS A 106 8.53 -34.68 -40.06
C HIS A 106 8.63 -33.60 -41.16
N SER A 107 9.70 -32.81 -41.15
CA SER A 107 10.60 -32.63 -42.32
C SER A 107 11.67 -31.56 -42.03
N PHE A 108 12.91 -32.01 -41.91
CA PHE A 108 14.07 -31.20 -42.31
C PHE A 108 14.43 -31.61 -43.73
N ALA A 109 14.37 -30.65 -44.64
CA ALA A 109 15.05 -30.67 -45.93
C ALA A 109 15.75 -29.31 -46.09
#